data_AF-A0A189XG95-F1
#
_entry.id   AF-A0A189XG95-F1
#
_cell.length_a   1.000
_cell.length_b   1.000
_cell.length_c   1.000
_cell.angle_alpha   90.00
_cell.angle_beta   90.00
_cell.angle_gamma   90.00
#
_symmetry.space_group_name_H-M   'P 1'
#
loop_
_entity.id
_entity.type
_entity.pdbx_description
1 polymer ?
#
loop_
_entity_poly.entity_id
_entity_poly.type
_entity_poly.pdbx_seq_one_letter_code
_entity_poly.pdbx_strand_id
1 'polypeptide(L)'
;VPQHLVFSSLHGLVVMDCQEPVTGRRTGQLVLDYLTDAVLSHKTNLMGRPHVVPDSSLVVTVDTLYHVKIVVQKVTDHGLEYVYDVITTLNVSDVTFFPSRLTHSYDLYAASTDKDDIFFLELHTGKVEMITGVGKAMPPELAEWSNTNRAIVSAGVFGHYMVSPSEAAIFVINGETRTVNCEI
;
A
#
# COMPACT_ATOMS: atom_id res chain seq x y z
N VAL A 1 -13.22 -11.97 12.49
CA VAL A 1 -11.80 -12.32 12.74
C VAL A 1 -10.90 -11.39 11.97
N PRO A 2 -9.80 -10.92 12.57
CA PRO A 2 -8.82 -10.08 11.89
C PRO A 2 -8.10 -10.88 10.81
N GLN A 3 -7.86 -10.25 9.65
CA GLN A 3 -7.12 -10.81 8.52
C GLN A 3 -5.75 -10.16 8.37
N HIS A 4 -5.72 -8.83 8.50
CA HIS A 4 -4.50 -8.04 8.49
C HIS A 4 -4.53 -7.07 9.66
N LEU A 5 -3.36 -6.84 10.25
CA LEU A 5 -3.17 -5.93 11.37
C LEU A 5 -1.92 -5.11 11.12
N VAL A 6 -2.05 -3.80 11.29
CA VAL A 6 -0.93 -2.86 11.25
C VAL A 6 -0.95 -1.97 12.48
N PHE A 7 0.24 -1.51 12.87
CA PHE A 7 0.43 -0.67 14.04
C PHE A 7 1.02 0.67 13.62
N SER A 8 0.40 1.75 14.08
CA SER A 8 0.96 3.09 13.99
C SER A 8 1.59 3.46 15.32
N SER A 9 2.90 3.71 15.29
CA SER A 9 3.63 4.17 16.47
C SER A 9 3.23 5.59 16.90
N LEU A 10 2.75 6.39 15.95
CA LEU A 10 2.20 7.72 16.22
C LEU A 10 0.82 7.56 16.86
N HIS A 11 0.65 8.06 18.08
CA HIS A 11 -0.54 7.91 18.93
C HIS A 11 -0.92 6.46 19.30
N GLY A 12 -0.08 5.45 18.98
CA GLY A 12 -0.28 4.08 19.44
C GLY A 12 -1.57 3.42 18.94
N LEU A 13 -1.84 3.49 17.63
CA LEU A 13 -3.06 2.95 17.05
C LEU A 13 -2.84 1.56 16.43
N VAL A 14 -3.80 0.66 16.63
CA VAL A 14 -3.90 -0.61 15.93
C VAL A 14 -5.03 -0.54 14.91
N VAL A 15 -4.70 -0.81 13.64
CA VAL A 15 -5.68 -0.86 12.55
C VAL A 15 -5.75 -2.28 12.03
N MET A 16 -6.95 -2.83 11.96
CA MET A 16 -7.15 -4.20 11.49
C MET A 16 -8.28 -4.29 10.46
N ASP A 17 -8.03 -5.06 9.40
CA ASP A 17 -9.07 -5.50 8.46
C ASP A 17 -9.72 -6.78 8.98
N CYS A 18 -11.04 -6.82 8.93
CA CYS A 18 -11.84 -7.86 9.56
C CYS A 18 -12.77 -8.55 8.55
N GLN A 19 -12.98 -9.84 8.80
CA GLN A 19 -13.88 -10.69 8.01
C GLN A 19 -14.76 -11.52 8.95
N GLU A 20 -15.98 -11.83 8.52
CA GLU A 20 -16.88 -12.73 9.21
C GLU A 20 -16.33 -14.18 9.16
N PRO A 21 -16.16 -14.86 10.31
CA PRO A 21 -15.43 -16.12 10.37
C PRO A 21 -16.05 -17.27 9.58
N VAL A 22 -17.38 -17.29 9.44
CA VAL A 22 -18.10 -18.40 8.80
C VAL A 22 -18.29 -18.14 7.30
N THR A 23 -18.71 -16.93 6.94
CA THR A 23 -19.08 -16.61 5.54
C THR A 23 -17.88 -16.11 4.74
N GLY A 24 -16.80 -15.71 5.39
CA GLY A 24 -15.71 -15.01 4.72
C GLY A 24 -16.13 -13.62 4.22
N ARG A 25 -17.22 -13.04 4.71
CA ARG A 25 -17.65 -11.70 4.27
C ARG A 25 -16.78 -10.62 4.92
N ARG A 26 -16.18 -9.72 4.14
CA ARG A 26 -15.45 -8.57 4.69
C ARG A 26 -16.38 -7.68 5.52
N THR A 27 -15.94 -7.27 6.70
CA THR A 27 -16.73 -6.50 7.69
C THR A 27 -16.19 -5.09 7.93
N GLY A 28 -15.21 -4.68 7.13
CA GLY A 28 -14.53 -3.40 7.22
C GLY A 28 -13.37 -3.41 8.21
N GLN A 29 -12.94 -2.23 8.61
CA GLN A 29 -11.79 -2.04 9.48
C GLN A 29 -12.17 -1.59 10.90
N LEU A 30 -11.39 -2.05 11.88
CA LEU A 30 -11.45 -1.58 13.26
C LEU A 30 -10.17 -0.81 13.59
N VAL A 31 -10.33 0.28 14.34
CA VAL A 31 -9.24 1.08 14.89
C VAL A 31 -9.32 1.02 16.41
N LEU A 32 -8.23 0.61 17.05
CA LEU A 32 -8.13 0.53 18.50
C LEU A 32 -6.96 1.36 19.01
N ASP A 33 -7.09 1.81 20.25
CA ASP A 33 -5.98 2.31 21.05
C ASP A 33 -5.20 1.13 21.61
N TYR A 34 -3.89 1.09 21.38
CA TYR A 34 -3.02 -0.01 21.77
C TYR A 34 -2.83 -0.15 23.28
N LEU A 35 -2.94 0.95 24.03
CA LEU A 35 -2.68 0.96 25.48
C LEU A 35 -3.90 0.56 26.29
N THR A 36 -5.09 0.91 25.82
CA THR A 36 -6.35 0.75 26.55
C THR A 36 -7.26 -0.32 25.95
N ASP A 37 -6.92 -0.87 24.80
CA ASP A 37 -7.76 -1.77 24.00
C ASP A 37 -9.13 -1.15 23.61
N ALA A 38 -9.28 0.17 23.75
CA ALA A 38 -10.52 0.86 23.44
C ALA A 38 -10.74 0.90 21.93
N VAL A 39 -11.94 0.56 21.48
CA VAL A 39 -12.34 0.71 20.08
C VAL A 39 -12.61 2.18 19.79
N LEU A 40 -11.71 2.81 19.04
CA LEU A 40 -11.85 4.21 18.65
C LEU A 40 -12.82 4.37 17.47
N SER A 41 -12.82 3.42 16.54
CA SER A 41 -13.68 3.48 15.35
C SER A 41 -13.92 2.11 14.72
N HIS A 42 -15.12 1.93 14.16
CA HIS A 42 -15.47 0.81 13.29
C HIS A 42 -15.92 1.34 11.93
N LYS A 43 -15.11 1.13 10.89
CA LYS A 43 -15.34 1.59 9.53
C LYS A 43 -15.86 0.43 8.66
N THR A 44 -17.15 0.16 8.75
CA THR A 44 -17.82 -0.94 8.03
C THR A 44 -17.74 -0.83 6.50
N ASN A 45 -17.56 0.37 5.97
CA ASN A 45 -17.49 0.65 4.53
C ASN A 45 -16.05 0.76 4.00
N LEU A 46 -15.04 0.64 4.86
CA LEU A 46 -13.64 0.67 4.47
C LEU A 46 -13.10 -0.75 4.44
N MET A 47 -12.99 -1.29 3.23
CA MET A 47 -12.46 -2.63 2.97
C MET A 47 -11.03 -2.53 2.45
N GLY A 48 -10.30 -3.65 2.50
CA GLY A 48 -8.96 -3.75 1.93
C GLY A 48 -7.86 -3.77 2.99
N ARG A 49 -6.63 -4.00 2.52
CA ARG A 49 -5.48 -4.19 3.40
C ARG A 49 -4.95 -2.83 3.87
N PRO A 50 -4.86 -2.59 5.19
CA PRO A 50 -4.25 -1.38 5.71
C PRO A 50 -2.72 -1.48 5.69
N HIS A 51 -2.06 -0.36 5.43
CA HIS A 51 -0.62 -0.16 5.46
C HIS A 51 -0.31 1.12 6.22
N VAL A 52 0.75 1.13 7.02
CA VAL A 52 1.22 2.32 7.74
C VAL A 52 2.47 2.81 7.05
N VAL A 53 2.53 4.10 6.73
CA VAL A 53 3.78 4.70 6.20
C VAL A 53 4.88 4.62 7.25
N PRO A 54 6.17 4.53 6.88
CA PRO A 54 7.24 4.32 7.86
C PRO A 54 7.34 5.37 8.97
N ASP A 55 6.94 6.62 8.73
CA ASP A 55 6.88 7.68 9.76
C ASP A 55 5.62 7.62 10.64
N SER A 56 4.74 6.64 10.43
CA SER A 56 3.47 6.44 11.13
C SER A 56 2.47 7.61 11.02
N SER A 57 2.69 8.58 10.13
CA SER A 57 1.84 9.77 10.01
C SER A 57 0.52 9.49 9.26
N LEU A 58 0.52 8.49 8.38
CA LEU A 58 -0.59 8.10 7.52
C LEU A 58 -0.88 6.60 7.60
N VAL A 59 -2.15 6.26 7.38
CA VAL A 59 -2.61 4.91 7.10
C VAL A 59 -3.20 4.90 5.71
N VAL A 60 -2.69 4.00 4.86
CA VAL A 60 -3.16 3.81 3.50
C VAL A 60 -3.83 2.45 3.41
N THR A 61 -5.11 2.43 3.04
CA THR A 61 -5.85 1.20 2.79
C THR A 61 -5.96 0.96 1.31
N VAL A 62 -5.57 -0.24 0.86
CA VAL A 62 -5.64 -0.66 -0.54
C VAL A 62 -6.69 -1.77 -0.67
N ASP A 63 -7.79 -1.48 -1.36
CA ASP A 63 -8.77 -2.49 -1.75
C ASP A 63 -8.58 -2.86 -3.22
N THR A 64 -8.43 -4.14 -3.52
CA THR A 64 -8.16 -4.67 -4.86
C THR A 64 -9.31 -5.50 -5.44
N LEU A 65 -10.46 -5.61 -4.76
CA LEU A 65 -11.45 -6.63 -5.09
C LEU A 65 -12.30 -6.35 -6.34
N TYR A 66 -12.69 -5.10 -6.59
CA TYR A 66 -13.48 -4.72 -7.78
C TYR A 66 -12.74 -3.72 -8.66
N HIS A 67 -12.38 -2.59 -8.06
CA HIS A 67 -11.49 -1.59 -8.60
C HIS A 67 -10.46 -1.30 -7.52
N VAL A 68 -9.25 -0.91 -7.92
CA VAL A 68 -8.26 -0.55 -6.93
C VAL A 68 -8.63 0.79 -6.33
N LYS A 69 -9.06 0.75 -5.07
CA LYS A 69 -9.37 1.93 -4.27
C LYS A 69 -8.31 2.09 -3.19
N ILE A 70 -7.62 3.22 -3.22
CA ILE A 70 -6.60 3.58 -2.25
C ILE A 70 -7.16 4.70 -1.38
N VAL A 71 -7.38 4.44 -0.11
CA VAL A 71 -7.90 5.41 0.86
C VAL A 71 -6.77 5.86 1.76
N VAL A 72 -6.51 7.18 1.80
CA VAL A 72 -5.47 7.78 2.63
C VAL A 72 -6.13 8.41 3.85
N GLN A 73 -5.60 8.05 5.03
CA GLN A 73 -6.07 8.55 6.31
C GLN A 73 -4.90 9.08 7.12
N LYS A 74 -5.11 10.19 7.83
CA LYS A 74 -4.13 10.78 8.72
C LYS A 74 -4.30 10.21 10.13
N VAL A 75 -3.18 9.91 10.77
CA VAL A 75 -3.14 9.47 12.16
C VAL A 75 -3.22 10.69 13.08
N THR A 76 -4.20 10.69 13.98
CA THR A 76 -4.43 11.74 14.98
C THR A 76 -4.54 11.11 16.38
N ASP A 77 -4.54 11.96 17.40
CA ASP A 77 -4.74 11.59 18.81
C ASP A 77 -6.12 11.00 19.10
N HIS A 78 -7.11 11.29 18.25
CA HIS A 78 -8.47 10.77 18.36
C HIS A 78 -8.78 9.62 17.37
N GLY A 79 -7.79 9.14 16.60
CA GLY A 79 -7.93 8.01 15.69
C GLY A 79 -7.44 8.29 14.26
N LEU A 80 -8.24 7.89 13.27
CA LEU A 80 -7.91 8.04 11.85
C LEU A 80 -8.87 8.99 11.12
N GLU A 81 -8.34 10.11 10.66
CA GLU A 81 -9.07 11.11 9.89
C GLU A 81 -8.93 10.84 8.38
N TYR A 82 -10.02 10.92 7.63
CA TYR A 82 -9.97 10.74 6.18
C TYR A 82 -9.31 11.95 5.50
N VAL A 83 -8.41 11.71 4.55
CA VAL A 83 -7.79 12.77 3.74
C VAL A 83 -8.41 12.79 2.35
N TYR A 84 -8.20 11.73 1.57
CA TYR A 84 -8.78 11.54 0.24
C TYR A 84 -8.75 10.06 -0.15
N ASP A 85 -9.42 9.71 -1.25
CA ASP A 85 -9.27 8.43 -1.91
C ASP A 85 -8.97 8.57 -3.41
N VAL A 86 -8.26 7.58 -3.95
CA VAL A 86 -7.89 7.47 -5.35
C VAL A 86 -8.41 6.15 -5.87
N ILE A 87 -9.06 6.20 -7.04
CA ILE A 87 -9.53 5.02 -7.75
C ILE A 87 -8.68 4.86 -9.00
N THR A 88 -8.13 3.67 -9.20
CA THR A 88 -7.34 3.32 -10.38
C THR A 88 -7.85 2.03 -11.00
N THR A 89 -7.65 1.91 -12.32
CA THR A 89 -7.93 0.71 -13.10
C THR A 89 -6.75 -0.27 -13.09
N LEU A 90 -5.60 0.15 -12.57
CA LEU A 90 -4.43 -0.70 -12.44
C LEU A 90 -4.70 -1.79 -11.41
N ASN A 91 -4.52 -3.06 -11.78
CA ASN A 91 -4.62 -4.15 -10.82
C ASN A 91 -3.33 -4.22 -10.00
N VAL A 92 -3.41 -3.90 -8.71
CA VAL A 92 -2.25 -3.78 -7.82
C VAL A 92 -1.89 -5.14 -7.22
N SER A 93 -0.64 -5.55 -7.41
CA SER A 93 -0.08 -6.81 -6.91
C SER A 93 0.58 -6.63 -5.54
N ASP A 94 1.31 -5.52 -5.35
CA ASP A 94 2.05 -5.21 -4.13
C ASP A 94 2.29 -3.70 -4.01
N VAL A 95 2.56 -3.22 -2.81
CA VAL A 95 2.81 -1.80 -2.53
C VAL A 95 4.02 -1.60 -1.63
N THR A 96 4.78 -0.54 -1.87
CA THR A 96 5.89 -0.09 -1.01
C THR A 96 5.84 1.42 -0.82
N PHE A 97 6.55 1.90 0.20
CA PHE A 97 6.73 3.31 0.47
C PHE A 97 8.15 3.76 0.17
N PHE A 98 8.27 4.98 -0.32
CA PHE A 98 9.55 5.63 -0.60
C PHE A 98 9.53 7.07 -0.08
N PRO A 99 10.65 7.61 0.46
CA PRO A 99 10.69 8.97 0.99
C PRO A 99 10.19 10.01 -0.03
N SER A 100 9.28 10.89 0.40
CA SER A 100 8.72 11.93 -0.46
C SER A 100 9.75 13.01 -0.76
N ARG A 101 9.67 13.58 -1.96
CA ARG A 101 10.51 14.73 -2.36
C ARG A 101 9.93 16.08 -1.93
N LEU A 102 8.61 16.14 -1.72
CA LEU A 102 7.92 17.39 -1.39
C LEU A 102 7.72 17.57 0.12
N THR A 103 7.76 16.47 0.87
CA THR A 103 7.44 16.47 2.30
C THR A 103 8.46 15.63 3.06
N HIS A 104 8.44 15.74 4.40
CA HIS A 104 9.23 14.87 5.28
C HIS A 104 8.55 13.51 5.55
N SER A 105 7.61 13.12 4.69
CA SER A 105 6.89 11.86 4.79
C SER A 105 7.25 10.93 3.61
N TYR A 106 6.36 10.01 3.27
CA TYR A 106 6.55 9.00 2.24
C TYR A 106 5.50 9.13 1.14
N ASP A 107 5.84 8.65 -0.05
CA ASP A 107 4.93 8.46 -1.17
C ASP A 107 4.75 6.95 -1.44
N LEU A 108 3.65 6.58 -2.11
CA LEU A 108 3.28 5.18 -2.37
C LEU A 108 3.66 4.78 -3.79
N TYR A 109 4.27 3.61 -3.91
CA TYR A 109 4.54 2.93 -5.17
C TYR A 109 3.83 1.58 -5.16
N ALA A 110 3.11 1.28 -6.24
CA ALA A 110 2.35 0.05 -6.39
C ALA A 110 2.73 -0.68 -7.68
N ALA A 111 3.10 -1.94 -7.54
CA ALA A 111 3.33 -2.81 -8.67
C ALA A 111 2.00 -3.30 -9.26
N SER A 112 1.99 -3.55 -10.58
CA SER A 112 0.85 -4.12 -11.27
C SER A 112 0.97 -5.63 -11.48
N THR A 113 -0.15 -6.33 -11.32
CA THR A 113 -0.29 -7.76 -11.63
C THR A 113 -0.20 -8.05 -13.12
N ASP A 114 -0.61 -7.13 -14.00
CA ASP A 114 -0.83 -7.38 -15.43
C ASP A 114 -0.26 -6.32 -16.38
N LYS A 115 0.07 -5.13 -15.87
CA LYS A 115 0.68 -4.05 -16.66
C LYS A 115 2.19 -3.99 -16.50
N ASP A 116 2.82 -3.30 -17.43
CA ASP A 116 4.25 -3.01 -17.49
C ASP A 116 4.66 -1.70 -16.82
N ASP A 117 3.78 -1.22 -15.94
CA ASP A 117 3.91 0.04 -15.23
C ASP A 117 3.93 -0.15 -13.71
N ILE A 118 4.59 0.77 -13.02
CA ILE A 118 4.45 1.00 -11.58
C ILE A 118 3.61 2.25 -11.38
N PHE A 119 2.59 2.14 -10.52
CA PHE A 119 1.76 3.27 -10.13
C PHE A 119 2.42 4.04 -8.99
N PHE A 120 2.60 5.34 -9.20
CA PHE A 120 3.08 6.28 -8.20
C PHE A 120 1.92 7.14 -7.69
N LEU A 121 1.83 7.29 -6.37
CA LEU A 121 0.90 8.17 -5.69
C LEU A 121 1.65 9.05 -4.71
N GLU A 122 1.60 10.35 -4.95
CA GLU A 122 2.06 11.38 -4.02
C GLU A 122 1.06 11.50 -2.87
N LEU A 123 1.45 11.05 -1.66
CA LEU A 123 0.52 10.92 -0.53
C LEU A 123 0.11 12.26 0.08
N HIS A 124 0.88 13.31 -0.19
CA HIS A 124 0.57 14.66 0.27
C HIS A 124 -0.54 15.33 -0.56
N THR A 125 -0.55 15.12 -1.87
CA THR A 125 -1.41 15.87 -2.81
C THR A 125 -2.48 15.02 -3.48
N GLY A 126 -2.33 13.69 -3.48
CA GLY A 126 -3.15 12.77 -4.27
C GLY A 126 -2.77 12.72 -5.75
N LYS A 127 -1.68 13.37 -6.17
CA LYS A 127 -1.22 13.32 -7.55
C LYS A 127 -0.73 11.91 -7.90
N VAL A 128 -1.17 11.41 -9.05
CA VAL A 128 -0.79 10.10 -9.58
C VAL A 128 0.10 10.21 -10.81
N GLU A 129 0.98 9.24 -10.98
CA GLU A 129 1.86 9.10 -12.15
C GLU A 129 2.10 7.62 -12.44
N MET A 130 2.38 7.28 -13.70
CA MET A 130 2.75 5.92 -14.10
C MET A 130 4.21 5.90 -14.51
N ILE A 131 4.98 5.00 -13.92
CA ILE A 131 6.38 4.75 -14.30
C ILE A 131 6.38 3.53 -15.21
N THR A 132 6.60 3.78 -16.50
CA THR A 132 6.51 2.76 -17.53
C THR A 132 7.83 2.03 -17.74
N GLY A 133 7.79 0.87 -18.40
CA GLY A 133 8.98 0.16 -18.84
C GLY A 133 9.60 -0.77 -17.80
N VAL A 134 8.83 -1.25 -16.81
CA VAL A 134 9.28 -2.26 -15.84
C VAL A 134 8.97 -3.70 -16.30
N GLY A 135 8.73 -3.89 -17.60
CA GLY A 135 8.42 -5.18 -18.21
C GLY A 135 7.10 -5.79 -17.72
N LYS A 136 6.70 -6.93 -18.26
CA LYS A 136 5.47 -7.63 -17.84
C LYS A 136 5.68 -8.40 -16.54
N ALA A 137 4.70 -8.37 -15.63
CA ALA A 137 4.73 -9.18 -14.42
C ALA A 137 4.75 -10.69 -14.74
N MET A 138 5.23 -11.51 -13.80
CA MET A 138 5.17 -12.95 -13.96
C MET A 138 3.70 -13.39 -14.08
N PRO A 139 3.39 -14.41 -14.91
CA PRO A 139 2.06 -15.00 -14.95
C PRO A 139 1.56 -15.35 -13.54
N PRO A 140 0.35 -14.94 -13.13
CA PRO A 140 -0.18 -15.20 -11.79
C PRO A 140 -0.20 -16.70 -11.42
N GLU A 141 -0.31 -17.58 -12.41
CA GLU A 141 -0.29 -19.04 -12.26
C GLU A 141 1.04 -19.58 -11.73
N LEU A 142 2.14 -18.84 -11.93
CA LEU A 142 3.46 -19.19 -11.43
C LEU A 142 3.71 -18.66 -10.01
N ALA A 143 2.81 -17.83 -9.47
CA ALA A 143 2.90 -17.34 -8.10
C ALA A 143 2.39 -18.41 -7.12
N GLU A 144 3.31 -19.05 -6.41
CA GLU A 144 2.97 -20.07 -5.42
C GLU A 144 2.70 -19.47 -4.02
N TRP A 145 2.01 -20.23 -3.15
CA TRP A 145 1.77 -19.91 -1.74
C TRP A 145 1.08 -18.57 -1.45
N SER A 146 0.17 -18.14 -2.32
CA SER A 146 -0.52 -16.84 -2.19
C SER A 146 0.45 -15.65 -2.23
N ASN A 147 1.64 -15.83 -2.81
CA ASN A 147 2.55 -14.73 -3.07
C ASN A 147 2.00 -13.82 -4.17
N THR A 148 2.45 -12.57 -4.14
CA THR A 148 2.26 -11.66 -5.25
C THR A 148 3.08 -12.13 -6.47
N ASN A 149 2.49 -12.02 -7.66
CA ASN A 149 3.18 -12.32 -8.92
C ASN A 149 4.16 -11.22 -9.33
N ARG A 150 4.09 -10.06 -8.67
CA ARG A 150 5.07 -8.99 -8.77
C ARG A 150 5.15 -8.25 -7.44
N ALA A 151 6.22 -8.53 -6.69
CA ALA A 151 6.55 -7.77 -5.49
C ALA A 151 7.19 -6.42 -5.87
N ILE A 152 7.08 -5.44 -5.00
CA ILE A 152 7.90 -4.22 -5.09
C ILE A 152 8.48 -3.92 -3.72
N VAL A 153 9.80 -3.80 -3.66
CA VAL A 153 10.51 -3.65 -2.39
C VAL A 153 11.40 -2.42 -2.45
N SER A 154 11.29 -1.57 -1.43
CA SER A 154 12.18 -0.43 -1.22
C SER A 154 13.42 -0.82 -0.43
N ALA A 155 14.56 -0.21 -0.75
CA ALA A 155 15.80 -0.36 0.02
C ALA A 155 15.74 0.29 1.43
N GLY A 156 14.62 0.92 1.79
CA GLY A 156 14.36 1.47 3.12
C GLY A 156 14.66 2.97 3.23
N VAL A 157 14.78 3.47 4.46
CA VAL A 157 14.83 4.91 4.78
C VAL A 157 15.98 5.66 4.11
N PHE A 158 17.11 4.99 3.89
CA PHE A 158 18.30 5.57 3.24
C PHE A 158 18.50 5.03 1.81
N GLY A 159 17.53 4.29 1.30
CA GLY A 159 17.57 3.70 -0.03
C GLY A 159 17.14 4.71 -1.09
N HIS A 160 17.88 4.79 -2.20
CA HIS A 160 17.50 5.59 -3.37
C HIS A 160 16.70 4.79 -4.41
N TYR A 161 16.64 3.47 -4.22
CA TYR A 161 16.13 2.54 -5.22
C TYR A 161 15.08 1.59 -4.64
N MET A 162 14.19 1.16 -5.52
CA MET A 162 13.27 0.06 -5.33
C MET A 162 13.56 -1.01 -6.37
N VAL A 163 13.15 -2.23 -6.08
CA VAL A 163 13.31 -3.37 -7.00
C VAL A 163 11.96 -4.03 -7.21
N SER A 164 11.64 -4.33 -8.47
CA SER A 164 10.43 -5.05 -8.86
C SER A 164 10.80 -6.09 -9.94
N PRO A 165 10.44 -7.37 -9.77
CA PRO A 165 10.68 -8.39 -10.77
C PRO A 165 9.68 -8.31 -11.93
N SER A 166 10.08 -8.89 -13.06
CA SER A 166 9.25 -9.14 -14.25
C SER A 166 9.40 -10.60 -14.67
N GLU A 167 8.73 -10.99 -15.75
CA GLU A 167 8.83 -12.33 -16.33
C GLU A 167 10.26 -12.69 -16.78
N ALA A 168 11.04 -11.74 -17.29
CA ALA A 168 12.33 -12.01 -17.92
C ALA A 168 13.54 -11.35 -17.22
N ALA A 169 13.31 -10.40 -16.33
CA ALA A 169 14.37 -9.59 -15.71
C ALA A 169 13.93 -8.99 -14.37
N ILE A 170 14.88 -8.41 -13.64
CA ILE A 170 14.63 -7.62 -12.43
C ILE A 170 14.89 -6.14 -12.72
N PHE A 171 13.92 -5.29 -12.42
CA PHE A 171 14.03 -3.84 -12.66
C PHE A 171 14.40 -3.09 -11.39
N VAL A 172 15.44 -2.25 -11.49
CA VAL A 172 15.84 -1.31 -10.45
C VAL A 172 15.25 0.05 -10.79
N ILE A 173 14.37 0.53 -9.92
CA ILE A 173 13.63 1.79 -10.08
C ILE A 173 14.24 2.83 -9.14
N ASN A 174 14.58 4.01 -9.66
CA ASN A 174 15.01 5.13 -8.84
C ASN A 174 13.77 5.87 -8.31
N GLY A 175 13.59 5.88 -6.98
CA GLY A 175 12.43 6.51 -6.34
C GLY A 175 12.48 8.03 -6.32
N GLU A 176 13.65 8.64 -6.50
CA GLU A 176 13.80 10.10 -6.57
C GLU A 176 13.46 10.64 -7.95
N THR A 177 13.98 9.99 -9.00
CA THR A 177 13.75 10.40 -10.39
C THR A 177 12.48 9.80 -10.98
N ARG A 178 11.88 8.80 -10.31
CA ARG A 178 10.68 8.07 -10.77
C ARG A 178 10.90 7.40 -12.13
N THR A 179 12.09 6.83 -12.34
CA THR A 179 12.48 6.20 -13.60
C THR A 179 13.09 4.82 -13.37
N VAL A 180 12.99 3.96 -14.37
CA VAL A 180 13.78 2.73 -14.43
C VAL A 180 15.25 3.11 -14.61
N ASN A 181 16.11 2.63 -13.71
CA ASN A 181 17.54 2.90 -13.71
C ASN A 181 18.33 1.79 -14.41
N CYS A 182 17.98 0.53 -14.13
CA CYS A 182 18.65 -0.64 -14.68
C CYS A 182 17.68 -1.82 -14.82
N GLU A 183 18.02 -2.71 -15.75
CA GLU A 183 17.45 -4.05 -15.90
C GLU A 183 18.59 -5.07 -15.68
N ILE A 184 18.32 -6.09 -14.86
CA ILE A 184 19.28 -7.15 -14.49
C ILE A 184 18.73 -8.51 -14.92
#